data_AF-A0AAP0ZJ24-F1
#
_entry.id   AF-A0AAP0ZJ24-F1
#
_cell.length_a   1.000
_cell.length_b   1.000
_cell.length_c   1.000
_cell.angle_alpha   90.00
_cell.angle_beta   90.00
_cell.angle_gamma   90.00
#
_symmetry.space_group_name_H-M   'P 1'
#
loop_
_entity.id
_entity.type
_entity.pdbx_description
1 polymer ?
#
loop_
_entity_poly.entity_id
_entity_poly.type
_entity_poly.pdbx_seq_one_letter_code
_entity_poly.pdbx_strand_id
1 'polypeptide(L)'
;MRASSRLRIRLALIQYFPHSNGLALSHQIERTTMRIGKARAPHADAFFYDDYRLPVLVDDLRQAWQAEELRKPLQALLAQDRRGQLLKTLSVWFHAGMRMAPTAKALGIHRNTLD
;
A
#
# COMPACT_ATOMS: atom_id res chain seq x y z
N MET A 1 21.87 4.32 28.92
CA MET A 1 20.53 4.49 29.52
C MET A 1 19.64 5.23 28.54
N ARG A 2 18.67 4.57 27.90
CA ARG A 2 17.57 5.28 27.23
C ARG A 2 16.50 5.50 28.30
N ALA A 3 16.19 6.76 28.61
CA ALA A 3 15.07 7.07 29.49
C ALA A 3 13.78 6.56 28.82
N SER A 4 13.12 5.58 29.46
CA SER A 4 11.80 5.12 29.03
C SER A 4 10.79 6.22 29.34
N SER A 5 10.61 7.15 28.40
CA SER A 5 9.48 8.06 28.44
C SER A 5 8.22 7.25 28.10
N ARG A 6 7.11 7.52 28.80
CA ARG A 6 5.79 6.95 28.45
C ARG A 6 5.23 7.54 27.14
N LEU A 7 5.98 8.43 26.49
CA LEU A 7 5.54 9.17 25.33
C LEU A 7 5.88 8.36 24.08
N ARG A 8 4.86 7.77 23.45
CA ARG A 8 5.02 7.09 22.17
C ARG A 8 4.99 8.12 21.05
N ILE A 9 6.17 8.52 20.60
CA ILE A 9 6.33 9.43 19.46
C ILE A 9 6.23 8.61 18.17
N ARG A 10 5.46 9.09 17.20
CA ARG A 10 5.43 8.51 15.85
C ARG A 10 5.70 9.59 14.82
N LEU A 11 6.57 9.29 13.85
CA LEU A 11 7.07 10.24 12.86
C LEU A 11 6.80 9.74 11.45
N ALA A 12 6.49 10.66 10.54
CA ALA A 12 6.49 10.39 9.10
C ALA A 12 7.60 11.20 8.45
N LEU A 13 8.39 10.56 7.59
CA LEU A 13 9.51 11.18 6.90
C LEU A 13 9.19 11.25 5.40
N ILE A 14 9.35 12.45 4.85
CA ILE A 14 8.98 12.81 3.49
C ILE A 14 10.11 13.59 2.82
N GLN A 15 10.09 13.61 1.49
CA GLN A 15 10.98 14.45 0.70
C GLN A 15 10.45 15.89 0.61
N TYR A 16 11.36 16.86 0.56
CA TYR A 16 11.02 18.22 0.20
C TYR A 16 10.75 18.32 -1.30
N PHE A 17 9.71 19.06 -1.67
CA PHE A 17 9.37 19.31 -3.07
C PHE A 17 9.66 20.78 -3.45
N PRO A 18 10.61 21.07 -4.35
CA PRO A 18 11.06 22.43 -4.66
C PRO A 18 10.17 23.11 -5.71
N HIS A 19 8.88 23.26 -5.41
CA HIS A 19 7.92 23.99 -6.26
C HIS A 19 7.11 24.99 -5.42
N SER A 20 6.39 25.92 -6.06
CA SER A 20 5.64 26.99 -5.38
C SER A 20 4.65 26.47 -4.33
N ASN A 21 4.04 25.30 -4.57
CA ASN A 21 3.16 24.60 -3.61
C ASN A 21 3.86 23.46 -2.84
N GLY A 22 5.20 23.50 -2.77
CA GLY A 22 6.07 22.45 -2.24
C GLY A 22 5.80 22.07 -0.80
N LEU A 23 5.64 23.08 0.05
CA LEU A 23 5.36 22.89 1.48
C LEU A 23 3.96 22.31 1.70
N ALA A 24 2.96 22.80 0.96
CA ALA A 24 1.59 22.29 1.06
C ALA A 24 1.51 20.82 0.63
N LEU A 25 2.15 20.47 -0.48
CA LEU A 25 2.25 19.09 -0.96
C LEU A 25 3.01 18.20 0.04
N SER A 26 4.15 18.68 0.56
CA SER A 26 4.95 17.99 1.57
C SER A 26 4.11 17.63 2.80
N HIS A 27 3.36 18.60 3.32
CA HIS A 27 2.48 18.41 4.48
C HIS A 27 1.31 17.45 4.18
N GLN A 28 0.73 17.51 2.98
CA GLN A 28 -0.30 16.55 2.57
C GLN A 28 0.25 15.12 2.51
N ILE A 29 1.39 14.93 1.86
CA ILE A 29 2.07 13.63 1.74
C ILE A 29 2.46 13.10 3.13
N GLU A 30 2.93 13.96 4.03
CA GLU A 30 3.26 13.59 5.41
C GLU A 30 2.04 13.03 6.15
N ARG A 31 0.92 13.77 6.12
CA ARG A 31 -0.33 13.35 6.78
C ARG A 31 -0.85 12.03 6.22
N THR A 32 -0.82 11.89 4.90
CA THR A 32 -1.25 10.67 4.21
C THR A 32 -0.33 9.49 4.53
N THR A 33 0.99 9.69 4.51
CA THR A 33 2.00 8.68 4.88
C THR A 33 1.82 8.23 6.32
N MET A 34 1.64 9.16 7.26
CA MET A 34 1.38 8.86 8.67
C MET A 34 0.11 8.02 8.84
N ARG A 35 -0.98 8.39 8.16
CA ARG A 35 -2.26 7.68 8.26
C ARG A 35 -2.17 6.26 7.72
N ILE A 36 -1.57 6.08 6.52
CA ILE A 36 -1.41 4.77 5.88
C ILE A 36 -0.43 3.90 6.68
N GLY A 37 0.69 4.48 7.12
CA GLY A 37 1.70 3.81 7.93
C GLY A 37 1.13 3.28 9.24
N LYS A 38 0.37 4.10 9.99
CA LYS A 38 -0.31 3.67 11.22
C LYS A 38 -1.28 2.51 10.99
N ALA A 39 -1.99 2.51 9.87
CA ALA A 39 -2.95 1.45 9.54
C ALA A 39 -2.25 0.13 9.15
N ARG A 40 -1.13 0.21 8.42
CA ARG A 40 -0.41 -0.98 7.92
C ARG A 40 0.61 -1.55 8.91
N ALA A 41 1.22 -0.69 9.73
CA ALA A 41 2.21 -1.07 10.74
C ALA A 41 1.90 -0.38 12.08
N PRO A 42 0.88 -0.86 12.83
CA PRO A 42 0.41 -0.21 14.07
C PRO A 42 1.49 -0.11 15.17
N HIS A 43 2.50 -0.97 15.11
CA HIS A 43 3.60 -1.05 16.06
C HIS A 43 4.85 -0.27 15.64
N ALA A 44 4.92 0.24 14.41
CA ALA A 44 6.02 1.07 13.98
C ALA A 44 5.88 2.51 14.53
N ASP A 45 7.02 3.14 14.75
CA ASP A 45 7.13 4.51 15.24
C ASP A 45 7.72 5.47 14.19
N ALA A 46 8.19 4.96 13.05
CA ALA A 46 8.65 5.74 11.90
C ALA A 46 8.01 5.21 10.61
N PHE A 47 7.57 6.13 9.74
CA PHE A 47 6.95 5.81 8.46
C PHE A 47 7.62 6.62 7.36
N PHE A 48 8.29 5.97 6.41
CA PHE A 48 8.96 6.65 5.30
C PHE A 48 8.04 6.69 4.09
N TYR A 49 8.00 7.84 3.40
CA TYR A 49 7.21 7.98 2.19
C TYR A 49 7.51 6.90 1.15
N ASP A 50 8.78 6.53 0.95
CA ASP A 50 9.16 5.53 -0.05
C ASP A 50 8.54 4.15 0.21
N ASP A 51 8.36 3.76 1.47
CA ASP A 51 7.70 2.50 1.86
C ASP A 51 6.20 2.50 1.55
N TYR A 52 5.61 3.69 1.44
CA TYR A 52 4.17 3.91 1.24
C TYR A 52 3.87 4.74 -0.01
N ARG A 53 4.81 4.87 -0.94
CA ARG A 53 4.73 5.82 -2.06
C ARG A 53 3.49 5.62 -2.89
N LEU A 54 3.27 4.41 -3.38
CA LEU A 54 2.10 4.06 -4.18
C LEU A 54 0.77 4.29 -3.43
N PRO A 55 0.56 3.74 -2.22
CA PRO A 55 -0.71 3.97 -1.52
C PRO A 55 -0.93 5.42 -1.11
N VAL A 56 0.13 6.22 -0.88
CA VAL A 56 0.01 7.67 -0.64
C VAL A 56 -0.47 8.39 -1.90
N LEU A 57 0.16 8.14 -3.05
CA LEU A 57 -0.23 8.74 -4.33
C LEU A 57 -1.67 8.36 -4.72
N VAL A 58 -2.05 7.09 -4.54
CA VAL A 58 -3.41 6.62 -4.81
C VAL A 58 -4.43 7.22 -3.85
N ASP A 59 -4.03 7.54 -2.61
CA ASP A 59 -4.93 8.20 -1.67
C ASP A 59 -5.22 9.65 -2.04
N ASP A 60 -4.22 10.37 -2.54
CA ASP A 60 -4.42 11.71 -3.09
C ASP A 60 -5.31 11.63 -4.34
N LEU A 61 -5.15 10.58 -5.16
CA LEU A 61 -6.06 10.32 -6.29
C LEU A 61 -7.47 9.92 -5.84
N ARG A 62 -7.66 9.28 -4.68
CA ARG A 62 -9.00 8.90 -4.15
C ARG A 62 -9.93 10.09 -3.96
N GLN A 63 -9.37 11.28 -3.76
CA GLN A 63 -10.15 12.52 -3.66
C GLN A 63 -10.51 13.09 -5.04
N ALA A 64 -10.04 12.48 -6.12
CA ALA A 64 -10.21 12.92 -7.50
C ALA A 64 -10.94 11.85 -8.35
N TRP A 65 -11.57 12.27 -9.43
CA TRP A 65 -12.32 11.38 -10.33
C TRP A 65 -11.44 10.27 -10.95
N GLN A 66 -10.12 10.49 -11.03
CA GLN A 66 -9.16 9.53 -11.54
C GLN A 66 -9.12 8.23 -10.73
N ALA A 67 -9.35 8.27 -9.41
CA ALA A 67 -9.42 7.04 -8.63
C ALA A 67 -10.63 6.18 -8.97
N GLU A 68 -11.77 6.80 -9.30
CA GLU A 68 -12.94 6.05 -9.74
C GLU A 68 -12.68 5.36 -11.08
N GLU A 69 -12.02 6.04 -12.03
CA GLU A 69 -11.62 5.41 -13.30
C GLU A 69 -10.62 4.27 -13.09
N LEU A 70 -9.60 4.45 -12.24
CA LEU A 70 -8.64 3.39 -11.91
C LEU A 70 -9.30 2.19 -11.20
N ARG A 71 -10.40 2.42 -10.50
CA ARG A 71 -11.14 1.39 -9.76
C ARG A 71 -12.05 0.56 -10.67
N LYS A 72 -12.57 1.11 -11.76
CA LYS A 72 -13.46 0.39 -12.71
C LYS A 72 -12.90 -0.95 -13.20
N PRO A 73 -11.67 -1.06 -13.73
CA PRO A 73 -11.15 -2.35 -14.20
C PRO A 73 -10.98 -3.35 -13.04
N LEU A 74 -10.57 -2.87 -11.87
CA LEU A 74 -10.45 -3.72 -10.67
C LEU A 74 -11.82 -4.23 -10.22
N GLN A 75 -12.85 -3.39 -10.22
CA GLN A 75 -14.21 -3.80 -9.89
C GLN A 75 -14.78 -4.82 -10.87
N ALA A 76 -14.53 -4.65 -12.17
CA ALA A 76 -14.96 -5.60 -13.19
C ALA A 76 -14.33 -6.99 -12.97
N LEU A 77 -13.06 -7.04 -12.60
CA LEU A 77 -12.37 -8.28 -12.24
C LEU A 77 -12.94 -8.89 -10.95
N LEU A 78 -13.17 -8.08 -9.92
CA LEU A 78 -13.74 -8.53 -8.64
C LEU A 78 -15.17 -9.06 -8.78
N ALA A 79 -15.99 -8.46 -9.65
CA ALA A 79 -17.33 -8.93 -9.94
C ALA A 79 -17.35 -10.33 -10.57
N GLN A 80 -16.27 -10.71 -11.27
CA GLN A 80 -16.10 -12.03 -11.86
C GLN A 80 -15.52 -13.05 -10.87
N ASP A 81 -14.87 -12.58 -9.78
CA ASP A 81 -14.28 -13.43 -8.74
C ASP A 81 -15.31 -13.93 -7.72
N ARG A 82 -16.30 -14.69 -8.18
CA ARG A 82 -17.45 -15.15 -7.37
C ARG A 82 -17.07 -15.95 -6.13
N ARG A 83 -15.88 -16.56 -6.11
CA ARG A 83 -15.41 -17.42 -5.01
C ARG A 83 -14.19 -16.83 -4.27
N GLY A 84 -13.78 -15.61 -4.59
CA GLY A 84 -12.59 -14.99 -4.00
C GLY A 84 -11.26 -15.68 -4.39
N GLN A 85 -11.28 -16.54 -5.41
CA GLN A 85 -10.13 -17.33 -5.81
C GLN A 85 -9.08 -16.44 -6.50
N LEU A 86 -9.49 -15.50 -7.34
CA LEU A 86 -8.58 -14.57 -7.99
C LEU A 86 -7.89 -13.69 -6.95
N LEU A 87 -8.64 -13.10 -6.01
CA LEU A 87 -8.07 -12.28 -4.94
C LEU A 87 -7.08 -13.06 -4.06
N LYS A 88 -7.44 -14.28 -3.65
CA LYS A 88 -6.56 -15.14 -2.87
C LYS A 88 -5.27 -15.43 -3.64
N THR A 89 -5.38 -15.79 -4.92
CA THR A 89 -4.23 -16.07 -5.78
C THR A 89 -3.33 -14.86 -5.95
N LEU A 90 -3.90 -13.68 -6.27
CA LEU A 90 -3.12 -12.44 -6.44
C LEU A 90 -2.40 -12.02 -5.16
N SER A 91 -3.05 -12.17 -4.00
CA SER A 91 -2.41 -11.89 -2.70
C SER A 91 -1.16 -12.74 -2.47
N VAL A 92 -1.28 -14.06 -2.71
CA VAL A 92 -0.15 -14.99 -2.58
C VAL A 92 0.91 -14.74 -3.65
N TRP A 93 0.50 -14.43 -4.89
CA TRP A 93 1.37 -14.07 -6.00
C TRP A 93 2.26 -12.86 -5.69
N PHE A 94 1.67 -11.78 -5.18
CA PHE A 94 2.43 -10.59 -4.78
C PHE A 94 3.36 -10.89 -3.61
N HIS A 95 2.90 -11.65 -2.61
CA HIS A 95 3.74 -12.03 -1.47
C HIS A 95 4.94 -12.90 -1.89
N ALA A 96 4.77 -13.71 -2.94
CA ALA A 96 5.84 -14.53 -3.51
C ALA A 96 6.80 -13.77 -4.44
N GLY A 97 6.61 -12.45 -4.60
CA GLY A 97 7.41 -11.61 -5.49
C GLY A 97 7.09 -11.83 -6.96
N MET A 98 5.83 -12.18 -7.28
CA MET A 98 5.35 -12.45 -8.62
C MET A 98 6.10 -13.60 -9.31
N ARG A 99 6.29 -14.72 -8.60
CA ARG A 99 7.00 -15.91 -9.09
C ARG A 99 6.10 -17.15 -9.05
N MET A 100 6.06 -17.90 -10.15
CA MET A 100 5.16 -19.06 -10.37
C MET A 100 5.38 -20.18 -9.37
N ALA A 101 6.60 -20.70 -9.27
CA ALA A 101 6.92 -21.81 -8.38
C ALA A 101 6.56 -21.55 -6.91
N PRO A 102 6.98 -20.44 -6.27
CA PRO A 102 6.64 -20.19 -4.87
C PRO A 102 5.14 -19.91 -4.66
N THR A 103 4.46 -19.30 -5.63
CA THR A 103 3.01 -19.06 -5.53
C THR A 103 2.21 -20.37 -5.60
N ALA A 104 2.51 -21.23 -6.57
CA ALA A 104 1.83 -22.52 -6.70
C ALA A 104 2.06 -23.40 -5.46
N LYS A 105 3.31 -23.41 -4.96
CA LYS A 105 3.66 -24.09 -3.70
C LYS A 105 2.85 -23.55 -2.52
N ALA A 106 2.73 -22.23 -2.39
CA ALA A 106 1.98 -21.61 -1.29
C ALA A 106 0.46 -21.80 -1.40
N LEU A 107 -0.08 -21.95 -2.61
CA LEU A 107 -1.49 -22.22 -2.86
C LEU A 107 -1.85 -23.71 -2.85
N GLY A 108 -0.86 -24.62 -2.85
CA GLY A 108 -1.10 -26.06 -2.93
C GLY A 108 -1.63 -26.52 -4.29
N ILE A 109 -1.33 -25.78 -5.36
CA ILE A 109 -1.79 -26.06 -6.73
C ILE A 109 -0.61 -26.36 -7.65
N HIS A 110 -0.90 -26.96 -8.80
CA HIS A 110 0.09 -27.11 -9.85
C HIS A 110 0.44 -25.76 -10.48
N ARG A 111 1.70 -25.54 -10.90
CA ARG A 111 2.13 -24.25 -11.47
C ARG A 111 1.32 -23.83 -12.70
N ASN A 112 0.91 -24.79 -13.53
CA ASN A 112 0.14 -24.52 -14.74
C ASN A 112 -1.30 -24.08 -14.45
N THR A 113 -1.76 -24.14 -13.19
CA THR A 113 -3.07 -23.60 -12.78
C THR A 113 -3.01 -22.09 -12.55
N LEU A 114 -1.82 -21.50 -12.55
CA LEU A 114 -1.61 -20.04 -12.47
C LEU A 114 -1.47 -19.37 -13.84
N ASP A 115 -1.25 -20.16 -14.89
CA ASP A 115 -1.26 -19.69 -16.29
C ASP A 115 -2.70 -19.47 -16.76
#